data_AF-A0A6C0IK39-F1
#
_entry.id   AF-A0A6C0IK39-F1
#
_cell.length_a   1.000
_cell.length_b   1.000
_cell.length_c   1.000
_cell.angle_alpha   90.00
_cell.angle_beta   90.00
_cell.angle_gamma   90.00
#
_symmetry.space_group_name_H-M   'P 1'
#
loop_
_entity.id
_entity.type
_entity.pdbx_description
1 polymer ?
#
loop_
_entity_poly.entity_id
_entity_poly.type
_entity_poly.pdbx_seq_one_letter_code
_entity_poly.pdbx_strand_id
1 'polypeptide(L)'
;MVATTNVPNPFTSLFWFFIITTIYFILKYKITDTTQSKIYGGIYILMLVVGQFIINLNLTDTMCGTKQYDTALFITLIPWLFIFGLLYVVLSVFPGWLAPFSNTFGYAIAKLMGLTNFFNDILKAKIDLGKDSGAEGEALEHIYSDKSLLINEITQDNIERFWTNMKSIFKPDSYTEENKEALLSFIRLKDNVSEYIWYLLTGTLVTSVSYNYVVNKGCSQSVKEMKKRRRAYEQKLEEKKATDNVKPKVYSTTE
;
A
#
# COMPACT_ATOMS: atom_id res chain seq x y z
N MET A 1 38.56 11.62 -10.72
CA MET A 1 37.33 11.45 -9.92
C MET A 1 36.40 10.53 -10.70
N VAL A 2 36.25 9.30 -10.21
CA VAL A 2 35.25 8.36 -10.73
C VAL A 2 33.89 8.96 -10.41
N ALA A 3 33.09 9.27 -11.42
CA ALA A 3 31.70 9.66 -11.21
C ALA A 3 31.02 8.46 -10.54
N THR A 4 30.60 8.62 -9.29
CA THR A 4 29.74 7.66 -8.61
C THR A 4 28.49 7.52 -9.47
N THR A 5 28.36 6.40 -10.17
CA THR A 5 27.13 6.06 -10.88
C THR A 5 26.05 5.95 -9.81
N ASN A 6 25.18 6.95 -9.72
CA ASN A 6 23.98 6.86 -8.89
C ASN A 6 23.18 5.67 -9.39
N VAL A 7 23.28 4.54 -8.69
CA VAL A 7 22.52 3.34 -9.03
C VAL A 7 21.05 3.73 -8.93
N PRO A 8 20.26 3.57 -10.01
CA PRO A 8 18.86 3.92 -9.99
C PRO A 8 18.13 3.09 -8.93
N ASN A 9 17.62 3.75 -7.89
CA ASN A 9 17.04 3.08 -6.73
C ASN A 9 15.50 3.12 -6.77
N PRO A 10 14.80 1.97 -6.91
CA PRO A 10 13.34 1.92 -6.89
C PRO A 10 12.75 2.26 -5.51
N PHE A 11 13.57 2.26 -4.44
CA PHE A 11 13.14 2.52 -3.07
C PHE A 11 12.40 3.85 -2.90
N THR A 12 12.78 4.90 -3.62
CA THR A 12 12.10 6.21 -3.52
C THR A 12 10.63 6.12 -3.94
N SER A 13 10.33 5.38 -5.01
CA SER A 13 8.96 5.17 -5.48
C SER A 13 8.13 4.35 -4.49
N LEU A 14 8.72 3.27 -3.96
CA LEU A 14 8.10 2.42 -2.95
C LEU A 14 7.83 3.18 -1.64
N PHE A 15 8.81 3.96 -1.17
CA PHE A 15 8.71 4.71 0.07
C PHE A 15 7.67 5.83 -0.03
N TRP A 16 7.67 6.57 -1.14
CA TRP A 16 6.62 7.56 -1.42
C TRP A 16 5.24 6.93 -1.39
N PHE A 17 5.05 5.83 -2.14
CA PHE A 17 3.80 5.09 -2.19
C PHE A 17 3.35 4.59 -0.81
N PHE A 18 4.27 4.03 -0.02
CA PHE A 18 3.98 3.52 1.32
C PHE A 18 3.47 4.64 2.24
N ILE A 19 4.12 5.80 2.25
CA ILE A 19 3.72 6.94 3.10
C ILE A 19 2.32 7.42 2.74
N ILE A 20 2.07 7.72 1.46
CA ILE A 20 0.79 8.29 1.04
C ILE A 20 -0.35 7.29 1.25
N THR A 21 -0.09 5.99 1.05
CA THR A 21 -1.08 4.93 1.24
C THR A 21 -1.38 4.73 2.72
N THR A 22 -0.36 4.74 3.58
CA THR A 22 -0.55 4.68 5.04
C THR A 22 -1.42 5.84 5.53
N ILE A 23 -1.11 7.07 5.11
CA ILE A 23 -1.89 8.26 5.47
C ILE A 23 -3.33 8.12 4.99
N TYR A 24 -3.54 7.69 3.74
CA TYR A 24 -4.86 7.49 3.17
C TYR A 24 -5.70 6.49 3.98
N PHE A 25 -5.17 5.32 4.34
CA PHE A 25 -5.93 4.32 5.10
C PHE A 25 -6.20 4.71 6.55
N ILE A 26 -5.34 5.51 7.17
CA ILE A 26 -5.61 6.10 8.48
C ILE A 26 -6.79 7.08 8.40
N LEU A 27 -6.80 7.94 7.38
CA LEU A 27 -7.90 8.89 7.17
C LEU A 27 -9.20 8.17 6.77
N LYS A 28 -9.11 7.18 5.89
CA LYS A 28 -10.25 6.37 5.43
C LYS A 28 -10.97 5.70 6.59
N TYR A 29 -10.23 5.15 7.56
CA TYR A 29 -10.84 4.51 8.74
C TYR A 29 -11.56 5.51 9.65
N LYS A 30 -11.03 6.72 9.80
CA LYS A 30 -11.59 7.75 10.70
C LYS A 30 -12.79 8.49 10.09
N ILE A 31 -12.86 8.58 8.78
CA ILE A 31 -13.86 9.38 8.07
C ILE A 31 -15.01 8.48 7.64
N THR A 32 -16.14 8.60 8.32
CA THR A 32 -17.37 7.87 8.01
C THR A 32 -18.25 8.59 6.99
N ASP A 33 -18.04 9.90 6.77
CA ASP A 33 -18.77 10.67 5.76
C ASP A 33 -18.37 10.24 4.34
N THR A 34 -19.37 9.87 3.55
CA THR A 34 -19.17 9.34 2.19
C THR A 34 -18.61 10.39 1.22
N THR A 35 -18.97 11.66 1.38
CA THR A 35 -18.51 12.73 0.50
C THR A 35 -17.04 13.05 0.77
N GLN A 36 -16.68 13.21 2.04
CA GLN A 36 -15.31 13.40 2.48
C GLN A 36 -14.43 12.23 2.06
N SER A 37 -14.88 10.99 2.27
CA SER A 37 -14.15 9.79 1.86
C SER A 37 -13.80 9.79 0.37
N LYS A 38 -14.74 10.19 -0.50
CA LYS A 38 -14.49 10.35 -1.94
C LYS A 38 -13.48 11.45 -2.26
N ILE A 39 -13.55 12.59 -1.57
CA ILE A 39 -12.59 13.70 -1.74
C ILE A 39 -11.17 13.25 -1.38
N TYR A 40 -10.98 12.65 -0.20
CA TYR A 40 -9.66 12.15 0.21
C TYR A 40 -9.13 11.03 -0.69
N GLY A 41 -10.02 10.18 -1.22
CA GLY A 41 -9.67 9.22 -2.26
C GLY A 41 -9.15 9.88 -3.53
N GLY A 42 -9.81 10.93 -4.01
CA GLY A 42 -9.35 11.73 -5.15
C GLY A 42 -8.00 12.39 -4.91
N ILE A 43 -7.81 13.01 -3.73
CA ILE A 43 -6.54 13.62 -3.33
C ILE A 43 -5.42 12.57 -3.28
N TYR A 44 -5.70 11.38 -2.72
CA TYR A 44 -4.76 10.27 -2.69
C TYR A 44 -4.30 9.87 -4.10
N ILE A 45 -5.24 9.62 -5.03
CA ILE A 45 -4.91 9.24 -6.41
C ILE A 45 -4.09 10.34 -7.10
N LEU A 46 -4.44 11.62 -6.89
CA LEU A 46 -3.69 12.74 -7.46
C LEU A 46 -2.25 12.79 -6.93
N MET A 47 -2.06 12.72 -5.62
CA MET A 47 -0.72 12.72 -5.00
C MET A 47 0.10 11.51 -5.45
N LEU A 48 -0.54 10.36 -5.61
CA LEU A 48 0.08 9.15 -6.11
C LEU A 48 0.58 9.35 -7.54
N VAL A 49 -0.29 9.77 -8.47
CA VAL A 49 0.06 9.94 -9.89
C VAL A 49 1.13 11.02 -10.07
N VAL A 50 0.96 12.18 -9.43
CA VAL A 50 1.92 13.30 -9.55
C VAL A 50 3.28 12.90 -8.95
N GLY A 51 3.28 12.33 -7.75
CA GLY A 51 4.53 11.92 -7.09
C GLY A 51 5.25 10.81 -7.86
N GLN A 52 4.52 9.78 -8.33
CA GLN A 52 5.11 8.73 -9.15
C GLN A 52 5.65 9.25 -10.48
N PHE A 53 4.96 10.18 -11.13
CA PHE A 53 5.46 10.83 -12.34
C PHE A 53 6.77 11.58 -12.12
N ILE A 54 6.86 12.39 -11.04
CA ILE A 54 8.09 13.12 -10.72
C ILE A 54 9.24 12.15 -10.42
N ILE A 55 9.00 11.10 -9.65
CA ILE A 55 10.01 10.09 -9.31
C ILE A 55 10.47 9.37 -10.58
N ASN A 56 9.54 8.95 -11.44
CA ASN A 56 9.83 8.27 -12.70
C ASN A 56 10.59 9.17 -13.69
N LEU A 57 10.29 10.47 -13.73
CA LEU A 57 11.09 11.44 -14.49
C LEU A 57 12.54 11.50 -13.98
N ASN A 58 12.73 11.61 -12.67
CA ASN A 58 14.08 11.67 -12.09
C ASN A 58 14.85 10.34 -12.26
N LEU A 59 14.13 9.21 -12.24
CA LEU A 59 14.70 7.90 -12.54
C LEU A 59 15.24 7.85 -13.98
N THR A 60 14.45 8.31 -14.94
CA THR A 60 14.89 8.37 -16.34
C THR A 60 16.05 9.34 -16.54
N ASP A 61 16.09 10.45 -15.80
CA ASP A 61 17.21 11.39 -15.83
C ASP A 61 18.48 10.76 -15.27
N THR A 62 18.38 9.98 -14.19
CA THR A 62 19.53 9.30 -13.61
C THR A 62 20.08 8.21 -14.53
N MET A 63 19.20 7.43 -15.18
CA MET A 63 19.60 6.35 -16.08
C MET A 63 20.09 6.85 -17.45
N CYS A 64 19.40 7.84 -18.03
CA CYS A 64 19.67 8.32 -19.39
C CYS A 64 20.52 9.61 -19.42
N GLY A 65 20.68 10.26 -18.26
CA GLY A 65 21.24 11.61 -18.08
C GLY A 65 20.40 12.71 -18.75
N THR A 66 19.15 12.41 -19.11
CA THR A 66 18.13 13.34 -19.59
C THR A 66 16.75 12.82 -19.23
N LYS A 67 15.85 13.69 -18.74
CA LYS A 67 14.44 13.37 -18.47
C LYS A 67 13.72 12.84 -19.72
N GLN A 68 13.10 11.67 -19.61
CA GLN A 68 12.30 11.04 -20.66
C GLN A 68 10.82 11.18 -20.33
N TYR A 69 10.20 12.30 -20.72
CA TYR A 69 8.81 12.62 -20.34
C TYR A 69 7.79 11.58 -20.81
N ASP A 70 7.87 11.15 -22.06
CA ASP A 70 6.93 10.17 -22.63
C ASP A 70 7.03 8.82 -21.92
N THR A 71 8.25 8.36 -21.67
CA THR A 71 8.51 7.12 -20.93
C THR A 71 8.01 7.22 -19.49
N ALA A 72 8.31 8.33 -18.79
CA ALA A 72 7.86 8.55 -17.42
C ALA A 72 6.33 8.62 -17.31
N LEU A 73 5.65 9.24 -18.28
CA LEU A 73 4.20 9.31 -18.31
C LEU A 73 3.58 7.92 -18.55
N PHE A 74 4.12 7.16 -19.51
CA PHE A 74 3.65 5.81 -19.82
C PHE A 74 3.75 4.87 -18.61
N ILE A 75 4.92 4.83 -17.95
CA ILE A 75 5.14 3.93 -16.80
C ILE A 75 4.43 4.37 -15.53
N THR A 76 4.02 5.64 -15.43
CA THR A 76 3.20 6.12 -14.32
C THR A 76 1.72 5.88 -14.58
N LEU A 77 1.21 6.12 -15.79
CA LEU A 77 -0.24 6.03 -16.01
C LEU A 77 -0.69 4.60 -16.31
N ILE A 78 0.00 3.90 -17.21
CA ILE A 78 -0.49 2.62 -17.73
C ILE A 78 -0.43 1.51 -16.66
N PRO A 79 0.72 1.20 -16.03
CA PRO A 79 0.77 0.17 -14.99
C PRO A 79 -0.17 0.48 -13.80
N TRP A 80 -0.23 1.73 -13.37
CA TRP A 80 -1.11 2.13 -12.27
C TRP A 80 -2.59 2.03 -12.63
N LEU A 81 -2.99 2.51 -13.81
CA LEU A 81 -4.39 2.42 -14.23
C LEU A 81 -4.84 0.97 -14.38
N PHE A 82 -4.06 0.14 -15.08
CA PHE A 82 -4.49 -1.22 -15.40
C PHE A 82 -4.31 -2.19 -14.25
N ILE A 83 -3.17 -2.19 -13.56
CA ILE A 83 -2.92 -3.18 -12.49
C ILE A 83 -3.61 -2.73 -11.21
N PHE A 84 -3.37 -1.49 -10.77
CA PHE A 84 -3.95 -0.98 -9.52
C PHE A 84 -5.45 -0.69 -9.67
N GLY A 85 -5.87 -0.14 -10.80
CA GLY A 85 -7.29 0.05 -11.09
C GLY A 85 -8.07 -1.26 -11.19
N LEU A 86 -7.47 -2.33 -11.76
CA LEU A 86 -8.10 -3.66 -11.76
C LEU A 86 -8.25 -4.20 -10.34
N LEU A 87 -7.23 -4.10 -9.49
CA LEU A 87 -7.34 -4.47 -8.07
C LEU A 87 -8.51 -3.74 -7.41
N TYR A 88 -8.59 -2.41 -7.60
CA TYR A 88 -9.65 -1.60 -7.02
C TYR A 88 -11.04 -2.12 -7.42
N VAL A 89 -11.24 -2.44 -8.71
CA VAL A 89 -12.50 -3.03 -9.20
C VAL A 89 -12.77 -4.38 -8.56
N VAL A 90 -11.78 -5.27 -8.51
CA VAL A 90 -11.93 -6.61 -7.92
C VAL A 90 -12.35 -6.54 -6.45
N LEU A 91 -11.67 -5.71 -5.64
CA LEU A 91 -11.99 -5.57 -4.22
C LEU A 91 -13.35 -4.89 -3.99
N SER A 92 -13.78 -4.01 -4.90
CA SER A 92 -15.07 -3.33 -4.82
C SER A 92 -16.25 -4.22 -5.21
N VAL A 93 -16.07 -5.10 -6.21
CA VAL A 93 -17.13 -5.99 -6.70
C VAL A 93 -17.18 -7.30 -5.90
N PHE A 94 -16.03 -7.80 -5.44
CA PHE A 94 -15.90 -9.07 -4.76
C PHE A 94 -15.21 -8.89 -3.39
N PRO A 95 -15.93 -8.39 -2.37
CA PRO A 95 -15.35 -8.12 -1.04
C PRO A 95 -14.80 -9.38 -0.35
N GLY A 96 -15.22 -10.58 -0.77
CA GLY A 96 -14.65 -11.85 -0.31
C GLY A 96 -13.13 -11.96 -0.54
N TRP A 97 -12.55 -11.20 -1.47
CA TRP A 97 -11.08 -11.12 -1.66
C TRP A 97 -10.36 -10.47 -0.46
N LEU A 98 -11.08 -9.74 0.38
CA LEU A 98 -10.53 -9.21 1.63
C LEU A 98 -10.34 -10.29 2.68
N ALA A 99 -11.07 -11.41 2.61
CA ALA A 99 -11.06 -12.45 3.64
C ALA A 99 -9.66 -12.94 4.06
N PRO A 100 -8.73 -13.32 3.17
CA PRO A 100 -7.43 -13.88 3.60
C PRO A 100 -6.62 -12.92 4.48
N PHE A 101 -6.53 -11.64 4.10
CA PHE A 101 -5.79 -10.65 4.89
C PHE A 101 -6.62 -10.07 6.04
N SER A 102 -7.94 -10.04 5.92
CA SER A 102 -8.86 -9.61 7.00
C SER A 102 -8.81 -10.59 8.17
N ASN A 103 -8.80 -11.89 7.87
CA ASN A 103 -8.77 -12.96 8.88
C ASN A 103 -7.37 -13.18 9.48
N THR A 104 -6.31 -12.72 8.80
CA THR A 104 -4.93 -12.83 9.28
C THR A 104 -4.45 -11.52 9.89
N PHE A 105 -4.14 -10.52 9.05
CA PHE A 105 -3.59 -9.24 9.48
C PHE A 105 -4.65 -8.36 10.13
N GLY A 106 -5.86 -8.30 9.55
CA GLY A 106 -6.97 -7.54 10.11
C GLY A 106 -7.34 -8.00 11.50
N TYR A 107 -7.49 -9.31 11.69
CA TYR A 107 -7.75 -9.92 12.99
C TYR A 107 -6.63 -9.64 14.00
N ALA A 108 -5.37 -9.74 13.58
CA ALA A 108 -4.23 -9.42 14.45
C ALA A 108 -4.28 -7.97 14.93
N ILE A 109 -4.53 -7.00 14.04
CA ILE A 109 -4.67 -5.59 14.41
C ILE A 109 -5.91 -5.36 15.27
N ALA A 110 -7.05 -5.96 14.95
CA ALA A 110 -8.25 -5.85 15.75
C ALA A 110 -8.04 -6.38 17.18
N LYS A 111 -7.30 -7.49 17.33
CA LYS A 111 -6.88 -8.02 18.63
C LYS A 111 -6.02 -7.03 19.41
N LEU A 112 -5.05 -6.39 18.76
CA LEU A 112 -4.24 -5.32 19.39
C LEU A 112 -5.10 -4.11 19.80
N MET A 113 -6.17 -3.83 19.06
CA MET A 113 -7.13 -2.75 19.34
C MET A 113 -8.21 -3.13 20.37
N GLY A 114 -8.12 -4.30 21.01
CA GLY A 114 -8.99 -4.67 22.14
C GLY A 114 -10.14 -5.62 21.81
N LEU A 115 -10.20 -6.19 20.59
CA LEU A 115 -11.24 -7.13 20.17
C LEU A 115 -11.43 -8.31 21.14
N THR A 116 -10.34 -8.87 21.68
CA THR A 116 -10.43 -9.97 22.65
C THR A 116 -11.14 -9.56 23.94
N ASN A 117 -10.85 -8.36 24.44
CA ASN A 117 -11.50 -7.84 25.65
C ASN A 117 -12.98 -7.60 25.40
N PHE A 118 -13.31 -6.93 24.28
CA PHE A 118 -14.69 -6.74 23.84
C PHE A 118 -15.48 -8.06 23.80
N PHE A 119 -14.95 -9.09 23.16
CA PHE A 119 -15.59 -10.40 23.11
C PHE A 119 -15.65 -11.12 24.48
N ASN A 120 -14.72 -10.88 25.40
CA ASN A 120 -14.84 -11.39 26.78
C ASN A 120 -15.96 -10.67 27.56
N ASP A 121 -16.21 -9.40 27.23
CA ASP A 121 -17.20 -8.58 27.90
C ASP A 121 -18.62 -8.89 27.43
N ILE A 122 -18.81 -9.18 26.13
CA ILE A 122 -20.14 -9.45 25.57
C ILE A 122 -20.55 -10.93 25.56
N LEU A 123 -19.59 -11.87 25.52
CA LEU A 123 -19.87 -13.30 25.41
C LEU A 123 -19.94 -14.01 26.77
N LYS A 124 -20.77 -15.05 26.83
CA LYS A 124 -21.21 -15.74 28.04
C LYS A 124 -20.23 -16.58 28.89
N ALA A 125 -18.91 -16.58 28.81
CA ALA A 125 -18.02 -17.57 29.48
C ALA A 125 -18.30 -19.09 29.22
N LYS A 126 -19.54 -19.59 29.37
CA LYS A 126 -20.00 -20.93 28.99
C LYS A 126 -21.38 -20.82 28.31
N ILE A 127 -21.59 -21.55 27.21
CA ILE A 127 -22.91 -21.68 26.60
C ILE A 127 -23.67 -22.74 27.39
N ASP A 128 -24.79 -22.37 28.01
CA ASP A 128 -25.70 -23.33 28.62
C ASP A 128 -26.56 -23.93 27.51
N LEU A 129 -26.10 -25.06 26.97
CA LEU A 129 -26.72 -25.70 25.81
C LEU A 129 -27.97 -26.53 26.17
N GLY A 130 -28.36 -26.56 27.44
CA GLY A 130 -29.46 -27.41 27.92
C GLY A 130 -29.08 -28.90 27.90
N LYS A 131 -29.82 -29.72 28.66
CA LYS A 131 -29.51 -31.14 28.86
C LYS A 131 -29.64 -32.04 27.61
N ASP A 132 -30.15 -31.51 26.50
CA ASP A 132 -30.39 -32.24 25.23
C ASP A 132 -29.38 -31.92 24.12
N SER A 133 -28.30 -31.19 24.43
CA SER A 133 -27.32 -30.82 23.42
C SER A 133 -26.39 -32.00 23.11
N GLY A 134 -26.74 -32.80 22.11
CA GLY A 134 -25.89 -33.85 21.55
C GLY A 134 -24.61 -33.28 20.89
N ALA A 135 -24.12 -33.93 19.84
CA ALA A 135 -22.88 -33.53 19.13
C ALA A 135 -22.89 -32.05 18.63
N GLU A 136 -24.05 -31.46 18.40
CA GLU A 136 -24.23 -30.06 18.02
C GLU A 136 -23.89 -29.07 19.15
N GLY A 137 -24.12 -29.47 20.40
CA GLY A 137 -23.75 -28.68 21.57
C GLY A 137 -22.26 -28.63 21.80
N GLU A 138 -21.60 -29.79 21.76
CA GLU A 138 -20.14 -29.89 21.89
C GLU A 138 -19.42 -29.14 20.77
N ALA A 139 -19.92 -29.20 19.53
CA ALA A 139 -19.40 -28.41 18.42
C ALA A 139 -19.57 -26.90 18.65
N LEU A 140 -20.71 -26.45 19.21
CA LEU A 140 -20.94 -25.05 19.55
C LEU A 140 -20.00 -24.57 20.67
N GLU A 141 -19.75 -25.41 21.69
CA GLU A 141 -18.82 -25.10 22.77
C GLU A 141 -17.38 -25.00 22.25
N HIS A 142 -16.98 -25.88 21.33
CA HIS A 142 -15.66 -25.82 20.71
C HIS A 142 -15.49 -24.59 19.79
N ILE A 143 -16.51 -24.23 18.99
CA ILE A 143 -16.51 -23.01 18.18
C ILE A 143 -16.49 -21.76 19.07
N TYR A 144 -17.20 -21.80 20.20
CA TYR A 144 -17.21 -20.74 21.18
C TYR A 144 -15.87 -20.57 21.90
N SER A 145 -15.17 -21.68 22.17
CA SER A 145 -13.83 -21.66 22.75
C SER A 145 -12.81 -21.01 21.80
N ASP A 146 -13.02 -21.13 20.49
CA ASP A 146 -12.20 -20.47 19.47
C ASP A 146 -12.90 -19.26 18.86
N LYS A 147 -12.81 -18.14 19.59
CA LYS A 147 -13.35 -16.84 19.19
C LYS A 147 -12.84 -16.36 17.82
N SER A 148 -11.69 -16.86 17.36
CA SER A 148 -11.12 -16.43 16.08
C SER A 148 -11.94 -16.96 14.90
N LEU A 149 -12.45 -18.20 15.00
CA LEU A 149 -13.34 -18.79 14.00
C LEU A 149 -14.62 -17.98 13.87
N LEU A 150 -15.25 -17.68 15.02
CA LEU A 150 -16.46 -16.89 15.07
C LEU A 150 -16.28 -15.54 14.39
N ILE A 151 -15.21 -14.81 14.74
CA ILE A 151 -14.96 -13.44 14.25
C ILE A 151 -14.61 -13.40 12.76
N ASN A 152 -14.01 -14.47 12.24
CA ASN A 152 -13.61 -14.57 10.83
C ASN A 152 -14.77 -14.89 9.89
N GLU A 153 -15.89 -15.37 10.42
CA GLU A 153 -17.13 -15.57 9.66
C GLU A 153 -18.04 -14.34 9.63
N ILE A 154 -17.78 -13.33 10.48
CA ILE A 154 -18.59 -12.09 10.51
C ILE A 154 -18.05 -11.11 9.47
N THR A 155 -18.95 -10.63 8.62
CA THR A 155 -18.71 -9.63 7.58
C THR A 155 -19.66 -8.45 7.76
N GLN A 156 -19.38 -7.34 7.06
CA GLN A 156 -20.27 -6.18 7.08
C GLN A 156 -21.67 -6.50 6.54
N ASP A 157 -21.77 -7.45 5.61
CA ASP A 157 -23.05 -7.83 4.98
C ASP A 157 -23.89 -8.76 5.85
N ASN A 158 -23.27 -9.58 6.70
CA ASN A 158 -23.97 -10.59 7.49
C ASN A 158 -24.12 -10.23 8.97
N ILE A 159 -23.56 -9.11 9.42
CA ILE A 159 -23.52 -8.74 10.84
C ILE A 159 -24.90 -8.68 11.50
N GLU A 160 -25.93 -8.18 10.80
CA GLU A 160 -27.30 -8.10 11.34
C GLU A 160 -27.89 -9.49 11.60
N ARG A 161 -27.66 -10.40 10.65
CA ARG A 161 -28.09 -11.79 10.75
C ARG A 161 -27.33 -12.51 11.86
N PHE A 162 -26.02 -12.29 11.93
CA PHE A 162 -25.16 -12.82 12.98
C PHE A 162 -25.64 -12.34 14.35
N TRP A 163 -25.82 -11.04 14.53
CA TRP A 163 -26.23 -10.43 15.79
C TRP A 163 -27.56 -11.01 16.29
N THR A 164 -28.55 -11.12 15.40
CA THR A 164 -29.87 -11.67 15.72
C THR A 164 -29.82 -13.15 16.08
N ASN A 165 -29.13 -13.97 15.27
CA ASN A 165 -29.09 -15.43 15.45
C ASN A 165 -28.24 -15.85 16.66
N MET A 166 -27.22 -15.06 17.00
CA MET A 166 -26.31 -15.35 18.10
C MET A 166 -26.75 -14.71 19.43
N LYS A 167 -28.00 -14.22 19.52
CA LYS A 167 -28.53 -13.59 20.75
C LYS A 167 -28.32 -14.45 22.01
N SER A 168 -28.46 -15.76 21.89
CA SER A 168 -28.36 -16.70 23.02
C SER A 168 -26.97 -16.78 23.66
N ILE A 169 -25.91 -16.43 22.92
CA ILE A 169 -24.52 -16.50 23.40
C ILE A 169 -24.00 -15.20 24.03
N PHE A 170 -24.73 -14.10 23.87
CA PHE A 170 -24.42 -12.85 24.54
C PHE A 170 -24.86 -12.87 26.00
N LYS A 171 -24.17 -12.12 26.86
CA LYS A 171 -24.65 -11.86 28.23
C LYS A 171 -25.98 -11.07 28.16
N PRO A 172 -26.88 -11.20 29.16
CA PRO A 172 -28.22 -10.62 29.11
C PRO A 172 -28.25 -9.11 28.77
N ASP A 173 -27.32 -8.34 29.33
CA ASP A 173 -27.24 -6.88 29.14
C ASP A 173 -26.33 -6.46 27.98
N SER A 174 -25.77 -7.42 27.24
CA SER A 174 -24.82 -7.15 26.15
C SER A 174 -25.46 -7.13 24.76
N TYR A 175 -26.70 -7.58 24.61
CA TYR A 175 -27.46 -7.47 23.37
C TYR A 175 -28.02 -6.05 23.19
N THR A 176 -27.14 -5.11 22.83
CA THR A 176 -27.45 -3.70 22.64
C THR A 176 -26.97 -3.22 21.26
N GLU A 177 -27.60 -2.17 20.73
CA GLU A 177 -27.14 -1.56 19.47
C GLU A 177 -25.73 -0.96 19.62
N GLU A 178 -25.36 -0.48 20.80
CA GLU A 178 -24.01 0.03 21.08
C GLU A 178 -22.95 -1.06 20.88
N ASN A 179 -23.15 -2.25 21.44
CA ASN A 179 -22.21 -3.36 21.24
C ASN A 179 -22.22 -3.87 19.80
N LYS A 180 -23.37 -3.81 19.11
CA LYS A 180 -23.44 -4.15 17.67
C LYS A 180 -22.58 -3.20 16.84
N GLU A 181 -22.68 -1.90 17.08
CA GLU A 181 -21.85 -0.88 16.41
C GLU A 181 -20.37 -1.01 16.77
N ALA A 182 -20.05 -1.35 18.02
CA ALA A 182 -18.68 -1.65 18.42
C ALA A 182 -18.12 -2.87 17.66
N LEU A 183 -18.89 -3.95 17.53
CA LEU A 183 -18.50 -5.11 16.72
C LEU A 183 -18.32 -4.74 15.24
N LEU A 184 -19.24 -3.93 14.69
CA LEU A 184 -19.14 -3.43 13.32
C LEU A 184 -17.86 -2.62 13.09
N SER A 185 -17.44 -1.81 14.07
CA SER A 185 -16.19 -1.05 13.98
C SER A 185 -14.96 -1.95 13.89
N PHE A 186 -14.93 -3.07 14.63
CA PHE A 186 -13.85 -4.05 14.53
C PHE A 186 -13.84 -4.76 13.18
N ILE A 187 -15.00 -5.11 12.63
CA ILE A 187 -15.10 -5.75 11.30
C ILE A 187 -14.63 -4.78 10.22
N ARG A 188 -15.07 -3.52 10.26
CA ARG A 188 -14.58 -2.45 9.37
C ARG A 188 -13.07 -2.26 9.48
N LEU A 189 -12.50 -2.34 10.68
CA LEU A 189 -11.06 -2.27 10.89
C LEU A 189 -10.33 -3.44 10.21
N LYS A 190 -10.84 -4.67 10.37
CA LYS A 190 -10.24 -5.86 9.74
C LYS A 190 -10.21 -5.72 8.21
N ASP A 191 -11.33 -5.30 7.62
CA ASP A 191 -11.46 -5.11 6.17
C ASP A 191 -10.58 -3.96 5.65
N ASN A 192 -10.51 -2.85 6.40
CA ASN A 192 -9.64 -1.72 6.07
C ASN A 192 -8.15 -2.12 6.08
N VAL A 193 -7.73 -2.94 7.06
CA VAL A 193 -6.37 -3.49 7.10
C VAL A 193 -6.14 -4.45 5.93
N SER A 194 -7.11 -5.30 5.60
CA SER A 194 -7.01 -6.22 4.46
C SER A 194 -6.79 -5.49 3.14
N GLU A 195 -7.61 -4.48 2.88
CA GLU A 195 -7.50 -3.66 1.67
C GLU A 195 -6.18 -2.90 1.63
N TYR A 196 -5.70 -2.40 2.77
CA TYR A 196 -4.37 -1.79 2.88
C TYR A 196 -3.25 -2.76 2.47
N ILE A 197 -3.29 -4.02 2.93
CA ILE A 197 -2.30 -5.03 2.54
C ILE A 197 -2.37 -5.32 1.04
N TRP A 198 -3.57 -5.46 0.47
CA TRP A 198 -3.73 -5.61 -0.98
C TRP A 198 -3.14 -4.44 -1.77
N TYR A 199 -3.32 -3.21 -1.29
CA TYR A 199 -2.77 -2.02 -1.90
C TYR A 199 -1.24 -2.03 -1.81
N LEU A 200 -0.66 -2.42 -0.67
CA LEU A 200 0.79 -2.54 -0.51
C LEU A 200 1.39 -3.54 -1.51
N LEU A 201 0.83 -4.75 -1.59
CA LEU A 201 1.30 -5.79 -2.51
C LEU A 201 1.22 -5.34 -3.97
N THR A 202 0.08 -4.76 -4.36
CA THR A 202 -0.14 -4.33 -5.74
C THR A 202 0.70 -3.12 -6.08
N GLY A 203 0.85 -2.15 -5.18
CA GLY A 203 1.74 -1.01 -5.40
C GLY A 203 3.21 -1.44 -5.52
N THR A 204 3.67 -2.41 -4.72
CA THR A 204 5.00 -3.00 -4.89
C THR A 204 5.17 -3.69 -6.25
N LEU A 205 4.15 -4.42 -6.71
CA LEU A 205 4.15 -5.02 -8.05
C LEU A 205 4.22 -3.95 -9.14
N VAL A 206 3.37 -2.93 -9.09
CA VAL A 206 3.29 -1.86 -10.08
C VAL A 206 4.60 -1.09 -10.18
N THR A 207 5.16 -0.68 -9.03
CA THR A 207 6.46 0.01 -8.99
C THR A 207 7.59 -0.86 -9.53
N SER A 208 7.56 -2.17 -9.25
CA SER A 208 8.52 -3.13 -9.83
C SER A 208 8.38 -3.24 -11.34
N VAL A 209 7.15 -3.31 -11.87
CA VAL A 209 6.88 -3.32 -13.32
C VAL A 209 7.39 -2.03 -13.97
N SER A 210 7.07 -0.87 -13.39
CA SER A 210 7.54 0.44 -13.89
C SER A 210 9.06 0.53 -13.91
N TYR A 211 9.74 0.09 -12.84
CA TYR A 211 11.20 0.08 -12.77
C TYR A 211 11.82 -0.83 -13.84
N ASN A 212 11.35 -2.08 -13.93
CA ASN A 212 11.86 -3.04 -14.91
C ASN A 212 11.64 -2.56 -16.35
N TYR A 213 10.53 -1.87 -16.62
CA TYR A 213 10.30 -1.29 -17.93
C TYR A 213 11.34 -0.21 -18.28
N VAL A 214 11.69 0.69 -17.35
CA VAL A 214 12.72 1.72 -17.61
C VAL A 214 14.08 1.09 -17.87
N VAL A 215 14.46 0.09 -17.07
CA VAL A 215 15.73 -0.64 -17.24
C VAL A 215 15.81 -1.31 -18.62
N ASN A 216 14.72 -1.91 -19.09
CA ASN A 216 14.72 -2.71 -20.32
C ASN A 216 14.43 -1.92 -21.60
N LYS A 217 13.68 -0.80 -21.54
CA LYS A 217 13.31 -0.02 -22.74
C LYS A 217 14.52 0.64 -23.40
N GLY A 218 15.55 0.98 -22.63
CA GLY A 218 16.64 1.84 -23.08
C GLY A 218 16.22 3.32 -23.22
N CYS A 219 17.19 4.16 -23.57
CA CYS A 219 17.03 5.61 -23.58
C CYS A 219 16.84 6.16 -25.00
N SER A 220 15.78 6.95 -25.23
CA SER A 220 15.58 7.70 -26.47
C SER A 220 16.22 9.09 -26.40
N GLN A 221 17.17 9.42 -27.27
CA GLN A 221 17.74 10.77 -27.31
C GLN A 221 17.27 11.52 -28.56
N SER A 222 16.77 12.76 -28.37
CA SER A 222 16.45 13.63 -29.50
C SER A 222 17.73 14.19 -30.13
N VAL A 223 17.70 14.50 -31.43
CA VAL A 223 18.82 15.14 -32.14
C VAL A 223 19.22 16.47 -31.48
N LYS A 224 18.25 17.21 -30.94
CA LYS A 224 18.48 18.46 -30.21
C LYS A 224 19.29 18.21 -28.93
N GLU A 225 18.93 17.20 -28.15
CA GLU A 225 19.65 16.83 -26.92
C GLU A 225 21.05 16.29 -27.23
N MET A 226 21.21 15.49 -28.28
CA MET A 226 22.53 15.03 -28.74
C MET A 226 23.46 16.20 -29.11
N LYS A 227 22.94 17.18 -29.87
CA LYS A 227 23.70 18.40 -30.22
C LYS A 227 24.05 19.23 -28.98
N LYS A 228 23.12 19.38 -28.04
CA LYS A 228 23.33 20.13 -26.80
C LYS A 228 24.42 19.49 -25.94
N ARG A 229 24.39 18.17 -25.75
CA ARG A 229 25.43 17.44 -25.02
C ARG A 229 26.79 17.52 -25.70
N ARG A 230 26.84 17.42 -27.03
CA ARG A 230 28.08 17.59 -27.79
C ARG A 230 28.71 18.95 -27.52
N ARG A 231 27.93 20.03 -27.65
CA ARG A 231 28.42 21.40 -27.36
C ARG A 231 28.90 21.56 -25.92
N ALA A 232 28.17 21.03 -24.95
CA ALA A 232 28.57 21.08 -23.54
C ALA A 232 29.85 20.27 -23.25
N TYR A 233 30.08 19.16 -23.97
CA TYR A 233 31.31 18.38 -23.88
C TYR A 233 32.49 19.11 -24.52
N GLU A 234 32.29 19.72 -25.69
CA GLU A 234 33.29 20.55 -26.37
C GLU A 234 33.72 21.73 -25.48
N GLN A 235 32.78 22.45 -24.86
CA GLN A 235 33.09 23.53 -23.91
C GLN A 235 33.92 23.06 -22.71
N LYS A 236 33.56 21.92 -22.11
CA LYS A 236 34.33 21.32 -21.00
C LYS A 236 35.75 20.92 -21.41
N LEU A 237 35.95 20.51 -22.66
CA LEU A 237 37.30 20.20 -23.17
C LEU A 237 38.13 21.47 -23.34
N GLU A 238 37.52 22.55 -23.82
CA GLU A 238 38.18 23.85 -23.96
C GLU A 238 38.57 24.44 -22.60
N GLU A 239 37.67 24.40 -21.61
CA GLU A 239 37.95 24.82 -20.23
C GLU A 239 39.10 24.02 -19.60
N LYS A 240 39.12 22.69 -19.78
CA LYS A 240 40.22 21.85 -19.29
C LYS A 240 41.54 22.21 -19.93
N LYS A 241 41.58 22.38 -21.26
CA LYS A 241 42.79 22.81 -21.97
C LYS A 241 43.27 24.19 -21.52
N ALA A 242 42.36 25.12 -21.25
CA ALA A 242 42.69 26.44 -20.72
C ALA A 242 43.27 26.37 -19.29
N THR A 243 42.79 25.42 -18.48
CA THR A 243 43.24 25.22 -17.09
C THR A 243 44.59 24.47 -17.02
N ASP A 244 44.81 23.49 -17.89
CA ASP A 244 46.06 22.71 -17.96
C ASP A 244 47.24 23.49 -18.57
N ASN A 245 46.99 24.61 -19.25
CA ASN A 245 48.03 25.51 -19.76
C ASN A 245 48.67 26.41 -18.69
N VAL A 246 48.33 26.24 -17.40
CA VAL A 246 48.94 26.97 -16.28
C VAL A 246 49.82 26.04 -15.42
N LYS A 247 51.13 26.16 -15.67
CA LYS A 247 52.33 25.58 -14.99
C LYS A 247 52.88 24.26 -15.56
N PRO A 248 54.04 24.28 -16.24
CA PRO A 248 54.79 23.06 -16.52
C PRO A 248 55.26 22.42 -15.20
N LYS A 249 55.07 21.10 -15.05
CA LYS A 249 55.68 20.33 -13.95
C LYS A 249 57.19 20.30 -14.16
N VAL A 250 57.92 21.08 -13.37
CA VAL A 250 59.38 20.96 -13.27
C VAL A 250 59.68 19.76 -12.39
N TYR A 251 60.26 18.71 -12.97
CA TYR A 251 60.84 17.61 -12.22
C TYR A 251 62.27 18.01 -11.82
N SER A 252 62.51 18.14 -10.52
CA SER A 252 63.87 18.28 -9.98
C SER A 252 64.46 16.90 -9.79
N THR A 253 65.53 16.58 -10.52
CA THR A 253 66.39 15.43 -10.22
C THR A 253 67.49 15.91 -9.29
N THR A 254 67.40 15.56 -8.00
CA THR A 254 68.54 15.67 -7.09
C THR A 254 69.45 14.47 -7.30
N GLU A 255 70.67 14.74 -7.76
CA GLU A 255 71.84 13.85 -7.72
C GLU A 255 72.44 13.84 -6.30
#